data_AF-A0A0M0JXZ3-F1
#
_entry.id   AF-A0A0M0JXZ3-F1
#
_cell.length_a   1.000
_cell.length_b   1.000
_cell.length_c   1.000
_cell.angle_alpha   90.00
_cell.angle_beta   90.00
_cell.angle_gamma   90.00
#
_symmetry.space_group_name_H-M   'P 1'
#
loop_
_entity.id
_entity.type
_entity.pdbx_description
1 polymer ?
#
loop_
_entity_poly.entity_id
_entity_poly.type
_entity_poly.pdbx_seq_one_letter_code
_entity_poly.pdbx_strand_id
1 'polypeptide(L)'
;MSVELNPTNPEAHVKLGTELKNLRRDYDGAEAAFRKAIELDPNHVNARINLGVLLRDMRNDYDGAEGAFREAIDIEPKEGTAHWNLSILLEKRGDLSGAIEATRGYIRAGDRDKDGQQRIERLTKKQKDQPIQAATVDGFGRVNA
;
A
#
# COMPACT_ATOMS: atom_id res chain seq x y z
N MET A 1 5.58 -12.68 -30.91
CA MET A 1 6.58 -13.47 -30.18
C MET A 1 5.87 -14.01 -28.94
N SER A 2 5.47 -15.28 -28.95
CA SER A 2 4.68 -15.88 -27.88
C SER A 2 5.63 -16.18 -26.73
N VAL A 3 5.51 -15.45 -25.61
CA VAL A 3 6.13 -15.86 -24.35
C VAL A 3 5.49 -17.21 -24.00
N GLU A 4 6.28 -18.27 -23.92
CA GLU A 4 5.85 -19.52 -23.33
C GLU A 4 5.34 -19.22 -21.91
N LEU A 5 4.01 -19.21 -21.76
CA LEU A 5 3.34 -19.20 -20.48
C LEU A 5 3.64 -20.55 -19.84
N ASN A 6 4.77 -20.66 -19.17
CA ASN A 6 5.02 -21.77 -18.27
C ASN A 6 3.96 -21.64 -17.15
N PRO A 7 2.95 -22.52 -17.08
CA PRO A 7 1.75 -22.32 -16.27
C PRO A 7 2.02 -22.39 -14.75
N THR A 8 3.27 -22.66 -14.37
CA THR A 8 3.74 -22.74 -12.99
C THR A 8 4.74 -21.63 -12.62
N ASN A 9 5.01 -20.67 -13.52
CA ASN A 9 5.96 -19.59 -13.23
C ASN A 9 5.24 -18.34 -12.70
N PRO A 10 5.39 -17.98 -11.40
CA PRO A 10 4.71 -16.83 -10.81
C PRO A 10 5.11 -15.51 -11.49
N GLU A 11 6.37 -15.36 -11.92
CA GLU A 11 6.85 -14.15 -12.61
C GLU A 11 6.19 -13.97 -13.98
N ALA A 12 5.85 -15.07 -14.67
CA ALA A 12 5.11 -15.00 -15.93
C ALA A 12 3.68 -14.47 -15.70
N HIS A 13 3.04 -14.87 -14.60
CA HIS A 13 1.73 -14.37 -14.22
C HIS A 13 1.77 -12.89 -13.79
N VAL A 14 2.83 -12.44 -13.10
CA VAL A 14 3.02 -11.00 -12.80
C VAL A 14 3.17 -10.17 -14.09
N LYS A 15 3.97 -10.65 -15.04
CA LYS A 15 4.14 -9.98 -16.34
C LYS A 15 2.82 -9.92 -17.12
N LEU A 16 2.09 -11.04 -17.16
CA LEU A 16 0.76 -11.10 -17.78
C LEU A 16 -0.20 -10.11 -17.12
N GLY A 17 -0.27 -10.09 -15.78
CA GLY A 17 -1.15 -9.16 -15.07
C GLY A 17 -0.81 -7.70 -15.32
N THR A 18 0.48 -7.39 -15.43
CA THR A 18 0.96 -6.04 -15.76
C THR A 18 0.59 -5.65 -17.19
N GLU A 19 0.73 -6.56 -18.16
CA GLU A 19 0.33 -6.34 -19.55
C GLU A 19 -1.18 -6.13 -19.68
N LEU A 20 -1.98 -6.97 -19.02
CA LEU A 20 -3.44 -6.87 -18.99
C LEU A 20 -3.89 -5.52 -18.42
N LYS A 21 -3.31 -5.10 -17.29
CA LYS A 21 -3.59 -3.81 -16.65
C LYS A 21 -3.22 -2.63 -17.55
N ASN A 22 -1.99 -2.62 -18.08
CA ASN A 22 -1.43 -1.42 -18.72
C ASN A 22 -1.81 -1.29 -20.19
N LEU A 23 -1.80 -2.39 -20.95
CA LEU A 23 -2.04 -2.37 -22.39
C LEU A 23 -3.50 -2.60 -22.74
N ARG A 24 -4.19 -3.47 -21.99
CA ARG A 24 -5.55 -3.90 -22.33
C ARG A 24 -6.61 -3.28 -21.43
N ARG A 25 -6.21 -2.63 -20.33
CA ARG A 25 -7.12 -2.15 -19.28
C ARG A 25 -8.06 -3.25 -18.77
N ASP A 26 -7.60 -4.50 -18.85
CA ASP A 26 -8.31 -5.67 -18.35
C ASP A 26 -7.92 -5.86 -16.89
N TYR A 27 -8.67 -5.18 -16.02
CA TYR A 27 -8.40 -5.19 -14.58
C TYR A 27 -8.80 -6.49 -13.91
N ASP A 28 -9.86 -7.16 -14.39
CA ASP A 28 -10.28 -8.47 -13.88
C ASP A 28 -9.23 -9.53 -14.21
N GLY A 29 -8.75 -9.56 -15.45
CA GLY A 29 -7.68 -10.45 -15.88
C GLY A 29 -6.36 -10.16 -15.16
N ALA A 30 -6.03 -8.88 -14.95
CA ALA A 30 -4.83 -8.50 -14.20
C ALA A 30 -4.88 -8.99 -12.75
N GLU A 31 -6.03 -8.83 -12.09
CA GLU A 31 -6.24 -9.27 -10.72
C GLU A 31 -6.12 -10.79 -10.58
N ALA A 32 -6.75 -11.53 -11.51
CA ALA A 32 -6.65 -12.98 -11.58
C ALA A 32 -5.21 -13.45 -11.79
N ALA A 33 -4.45 -12.77 -12.66
CA ALA A 33 -3.05 -13.09 -12.90
C ALA A 33 -2.17 -12.83 -11.66
N PHE A 34 -2.33 -11.70 -10.97
CA PHE A 34 -1.58 -11.44 -9.74
C PHE A 34 -1.92 -12.43 -8.63
N ARG A 35 -3.21 -12.78 -8.44
CA ARG A 35 -3.60 -13.82 -7.48
C ARG A 35 -3.02 -15.18 -7.84
N LYS A 36 -2.97 -15.54 -9.12
CA LYS A 36 -2.34 -16.80 -9.55
C LYS A 36 -0.84 -16.81 -9.26
N ALA A 37 -0.14 -15.69 -9.45
CA ALA A 37 1.26 -15.57 -9.05
C ALA A 37 1.45 -15.80 -7.54
N ILE A 38 0.58 -15.24 -6.70
CA ILE A 38 0.59 -15.44 -5.24
C ILE A 38 0.25 -16.88 -4.85
N GLU A 39 -0.67 -17.53 -5.57
CA GLU A 39 -1.00 -18.95 -5.34
C GLU A 39 0.19 -19.87 -5.66
N LEU A 40 0.91 -19.58 -6.74
CA LEU A 40 2.09 -20.34 -7.17
C LEU A 40 3.31 -20.07 -6.26
N ASP A 41 3.46 -18.83 -5.79
CA ASP A 41 4.49 -18.43 -4.84
C ASP A 41 3.90 -17.50 -3.76
N PRO A 42 3.54 -18.06 -2.59
CA PRO A 42 3.02 -17.29 -1.48
C PRO A 42 4.02 -16.30 -0.88
N ASN A 43 5.30 -16.28 -1.29
CA ASN A 43 6.28 -15.29 -0.85
C ASN A 43 6.59 -14.25 -1.93
N HIS A 44 5.83 -14.22 -3.04
CA HIS A 44 6.11 -13.31 -4.15
C HIS A 44 5.70 -11.85 -3.84
N VAL A 45 6.64 -11.09 -3.27
CA VAL A 45 6.47 -9.70 -2.84
C VAL A 45 5.91 -8.80 -3.97
N ASN A 46 6.51 -8.86 -5.16
CA ASN A 46 6.08 -8.04 -6.30
C ASN A 46 4.63 -8.32 -6.77
N ALA A 47 4.15 -9.55 -6.62
CA ALA A 47 2.78 -9.89 -7.00
C ALA A 47 1.77 -9.24 -6.06
N ARG A 48 2.08 -9.24 -4.75
CA ARG A 48 1.28 -8.56 -3.72
C ARG A 48 1.27 -7.05 -3.89
N ILE A 49 2.42 -6.43 -4.16
CA ILE A 49 2.48 -4.99 -4.41
C ILE A 49 1.62 -4.62 -5.62
N ASN A 50 1.74 -5.37 -6.72
CA ASN A 50 0.95 -5.11 -7.92
C ASN A 50 -0.56 -5.33 -7.69
N LEU A 51 -0.94 -6.34 -6.92
CA LEU A 51 -2.31 -6.56 -6.50
C LEU A 51 -2.82 -5.38 -5.64
N GLY A 52 -2.05 -4.95 -4.63
CA GLY A 52 -2.44 -3.83 -3.77
C GLY A 52 -2.61 -2.51 -4.54
N VAL A 53 -1.73 -2.23 -5.50
CA VAL A 53 -1.86 -1.07 -6.39
C VAL A 53 -3.13 -1.17 -7.23
N LEU A 54 -3.42 -2.34 -7.81
CA LEU A 54 -4.62 -2.56 -8.60
C LEU A 54 -5.90 -2.38 -7.78
N LEU A 55 -5.96 -2.95 -6.58
CA LEU A 55 -7.10 -2.83 -5.65
C LEU A 55 -7.34 -1.37 -5.26
N ARG A 56 -6.27 -0.64 -4.91
CA ARG A 56 -6.35 0.79 -4.55
C ARG A 56 -6.85 1.64 -5.71
N ASP A 57 -6.27 1.48 -6.90
CA ASP A 57 -6.43 2.43 -8.00
C ASP A 57 -7.64 2.11 -8.90
N MET A 58 -7.99 0.83 -9.05
CA MET A 58 -9.06 0.40 -9.97
C MET A 58 -10.31 -0.10 -9.24
N ARG A 59 -10.20 -0.55 -7.99
CA ARG A 59 -11.35 -1.07 -7.22
C ARG A 59 -11.81 -0.16 -6.09
N ASN A 60 -11.00 0.82 -5.69
CA ASN A 60 -11.18 1.57 -4.45
C ASN A 60 -11.27 0.64 -3.21
N ASP A 61 -10.72 -0.57 -3.31
CA ASP A 61 -10.64 -1.51 -2.21
C ASP A 61 -9.40 -1.19 -1.38
N TYR A 62 -9.56 -0.23 -0.46
CA TYR A 62 -8.46 0.25 0.38
C TYR A 62 -8.06 -0.75 1.46
N ASP A 63 -9.00 -1.54 1.98
CA ASP A 63 -8.69 -2.55 2.99
C ASP A 63 -7.93 -3.72 2.37
N GLY A 64 -8.36 -4.20 1.19
CA GLY A 64 -7.63 -5.22 0.44
C GLY A 64 -6.25 -4.74 -0.02
N ALA A 65 -6.13 -3.49 -0.45
CA ALA A 65 -4.83 -2.89 -0.79
C ALA A 65 -3.88 -2.80 0.42
N GLU A 66 -4.40 -2.40 1.58
CA GLU A 66 -3.61 -2.32 2.82
C GLU A 66 -3.10 -3.68 3.24
N GLY A 67 -3.97 -4.70 3.22
CA GLY A 67 -3.59 -6.08 3.49
C GLY A 67 -2.46 -6.55 2.58
N ALA A 68 -2.58 -6.34 1.26
CA ALA A 68 -1.56 -6.74 0.30
C ALA A 68 -0.20 -6.06 0.53
N PHE A 69 -0.19 -4.76 0.86
CA PHE A 69 1.07 -4.06 1.17
C PHE A 69 1.68 -4.50 2.51
N ARG A 70 0.87 -4.73 3.53
CA ARG A 70 1.35 -5.23 4.83
C ARG A 70 1.93 -6.63 4.70
N GLU A 71 1.26 -7.54 3.99
CA GLU A 71 1.79 -8.87 3.72
C GLU A 71 3.12 -8.81 2.95
N ALA A 72 3.24 -7.91 1.97
CA ALA A 72 4.50 -7.71 1.25
C ALA A 72 5.64 -7.26 2.20
N ILE A 73 5.34 -6.37 3.15
CA ILE A 73 6.28 -5.91 4.20
C ILE A 73 6.60 -7.03 5.18
N ASP A 74 5.64 -7.88 5.55
CA ASP A 74 5.85 -9.00 6.46
C ASP A 74 6.79 -10.05 5.83
N ILE A 75 6.68 -10.27 4.52
CA ILE A 75 7.58 -11.16 3.77
C ILE A 75 8.96 -10.52 3.59
N GLU A 76 9.01 -9.25 3.15
CA GLU A 76 10.25 -8.51 2.95
C GLU A 76 10.20 -7.14 3.64
N PRO A 77 10.67 -7.05 4.90
CA PRO A 77 10.58 -5.81 5.69
C PRO A 77 11.35 -4.62 5.10
N LYS A 78 12.29 -4.88 4.19
CA LYS A 78 13.11 -3.90 3.49
C LYS A 78 12.60 -3.57 2.08
N GLU A 79 11.39 -4.01 1.72
CA GLU A 79 10.79 -3.64 0.44
C GLU A 79 10.23 -2.21 0.53
N GLY A 80 11.03 -1.24 0.09
CA GLY A 80 10.64 0.16 0.15
C GLY A 80 9.41 0.48 -0.71
N THR A 81 9.20 -0.20 -1.84
CA THR A 81 8.03 0.03 -2.69
C THR A 81 6.72 -0.28 -1.95
N ALA A 82 6.73 -1.32 -1.10
CA ALA A 82 5.57 -1.68 -0.29
C ALA A 82 5.30 -0.61 0.79
N HIS A 83 6.34 -0.20 1.52
CA HIS A 83 6.25 0.90 2.50
C HIS A 83 5.77 2.21 1.89
N TRP A 84 6.27 2.56 0.70
CA TRP A 84 5.87 3.77 -0.01
C TRP A 84 4.39 3.73 -0.39
N ASN A 85 3.94 2.62 -1.00
CA ASN A 85 2.54 2.47 -1.40
C ASN A 85 1.59 2.44 -0.19
N LEU A 86 1.98 1.79 0.90
CA LEU A 86 1.25 1.81 2.16
C LEU A 86 1.15 3.24 2.70
N SER A 87 2.23 4.02 2.66
CA SER A 87 2.22 5.41 3.11
C SER A 87 1.23 6.29 2.32
N ILE A 88 1.10 6.06 1.01
CA ILE A 88 0.17 6.80 0.15
C ILE A 88 -1.26 6.40 0.47
N LEU A 89 -1.50 5.10 0.66
CA LEU A 89 -2.81 4.56 0.99
C LEU A 89 -3.32 5.11 2.32
N LEU A 90 -2.49 5.07 3.37
CA LEU A 90 -2.85 5.57 4.70
C LEU A 90 -3.11 7.08 4.71
N GLU A 91 -2.32 7.85 3.95
CA GLU A 91 -2.60 9.28 3.77
C GLU A 91 -3.97 9.51 3.12
N LYS A 92 -4.33 8.73 2.09
CA LYS A 92 -5.63 8.82 1.40
C LYS A 92 -6.80 8.48 2.33
N ARG A 93 -6.59 7.56 3.28
CA ARG A 93 -7.56 7.21 4.34
C ARG A 93 -7.62 8.23 5.48
N GLY A 94 -6.70 9.21 5.52
CA GLY A 94 -6.60 10.19 6.59
C GLY A 94 -5.81 9.73 7.81
N ASP A 95 -5.26 8.51 7.80
CA ASP A 95 -4.34 8.03 8.85
C ASP A 95 -2.94 8.60 8.60
N LEU A 96 -2.73 9.83 9.04
CA LEU A 96 -1.46 10.54 8.88
C LEU A 96 -0.35 9.93 9.74
N SER A 97 -0.69 9.40 10.92
CA SER A 97 0.28 8.72 11.80
C SER A 97 0.82 7.47 11.14
N GLY A 98 -0.07 6.60 10.64
CA GLY A 98 0.31 5.40 9.90
C GLY A 98 1.08 5.73 8.62
N ALA A 99 0.69 6.78 7.89
CA ALA A 99 1.41 7.23 6.70
C ALA A 99 2.86 7.68 7.02
N ILE A 100 3.08 8.37 8.13
CA ILE A 100 4.42 8.78 8.59
C ILE A 100 5.25 7.53 8.93
N GLU A 101 4.69 6.57 9.67
CA GLU A 101 5.40 5.33 10.02
C GLU A 101 5.78 4.50 8.78
N ALA A 102 4.86 4.36 7.82
CA ALA A 102 5.16 3.68 6.57
C ALA A 102 6.24 4.43 5.77
N THR A 103 6.23 5.77 5.76
CA THR A 103 7.29 6.56 5.13
C THR A 103 8.64 6.38 5.85
N ARG A 104 8.65 6.21 7.17
CA ARG A 104 9.88 5.83 7.92
C ARG A 104 10.35 4.43 7.56
N GLY A 105 9.43 3.50 7.29
CA GLY A 105 9.74 2.19 6.72
C GLY A 105 10.44 2.28 5.38
N TYR A 106 9.94 3.14 4.48
CA TYR A 106 10.54 3.43 3.18
C TYR A 106 11.99 3.94 3.30
N ILE A 107 12.23 4.91 4.19
CA ILE A 107 13.59 5.43 4.45
C ILE A 107 14.51 4.32 5.01
N ARG A 108 14.01 3.52 5.96
CA ARG A 108 14.79 2.42 6.56
C ARG A 108 15.15 1.31 5.59
N ALA A 109 14.36 1.12 4.53
CA ALA A 109 14.68 0.21 3.44
C ALA A 109 15.91 0.64 2.62
N GLY A 110 16.39 1.88 2.79
CA GLY A 110 17.50 2.45 2.03
C GLY A 110 17.06 3.12 0.72
N ASP A 111 15.75 3.26 0.50
CA ASP A 111 15.19 3.90 -0.67
C ASP A 111 15.00 5.42 -0.45
N ARG A 112 15.77 6.20 -1.22
CA ARG A 112 15.64 7.67 -1.45
C ARG A 112 15.24 8.52 -0.24
N ASP A 113 16.18 8.70 0.68
CA ASP A 113 16.04 9.51 1.90
C ASP A 113 15.40 10.89 1.70
N LYS A 114 15.76 11.62 0.63
CA LYS A 114 15.25 12.99 0.40
C LYS A 114 13.75 13.02 0.14
N ASP A 115 13.22 12.07 -0.64
CA ASP A 115 11.79 12.01 -0.98
C ASP A 115 10.96 11.60 0.25
N GLY A 116 11.49 10.64 1.03
CA GLY A 116 10.89 10.20 2.29
C GLY A 116 10.83 11.31 3.34
N GLN A 117 11.93 12.04 3.55
CA GLN A 117 11.99 13.13 4.54
C GLN A 117 11.01 14.26 4.19
N GLN A 118 10.99 14.71 2.94
CA GLN A 118 10.03 15.74 2.49
C GLN A 118 8.57 15.27 2.66
N ARG A 119 8.29 13.99 2.44
CA ARG A 119 6.95 13.43 2.67
C ARG A 119 6.60 13.44 4.15
N ILE A 120 7.51 13.05 5.04
CA ILE A 120 7.29 13.12 6.50
C ILE A 120 7.00 14.55 6.95
N GLU A 121 7.76 15.54 6.48
CA GLU A 121 7.53 16.95 6.80
C GLU A 121 6.14 17.41 6.36
N ARG A 122 5.73 17.08 5.13
CA ARG A 122 4.39 17.40 4.60
C ARG A 122 3.28 16.73 5.42
N LEU A 123 3.41 15.44 5.73
CA LEU A 123 2.43 14.69 6.51
C LEU A 123 2.33 15.23 7.94
N THR A 124 3.45 15.57 8.57
CA THR A 124 3.50 16.14 9.92
C THR A 124 2.84 17.51 9.96
N LYS A 125 3.06 18.35 8.96
CA LYS A 125 2.39 19.64 8.83
C LYS A 125 0.87 19.45 8.67
N LYS A 126 0.45 18.56 7.76
CA LYS A 126 -0.96 18.22 7.53
C LYS A 126 -1.64 17.68 8.80
N GLN A 127 -0.91 16.93 9.63
CA GLN A 127 -1.40 16.42 10.91
C GLN A 127 -1.60 17.52 11.96
N LYS A 128 -0.72 18.51 11.99
CA LYS A 128 -0.87 19.69 12.88
C LYS A 128 -1.96 20.64 12.40
N ASP A 129 -2.15 20.74 11.09
CA ASP A 129 -3.15 21.61 10.45
C ASP A 129 -4.56 20.97 10.46
N GLN A 130 -4.68 19.66 10.72
CA GLN A 130 -5.99 19.06 10.99
C GLN A 130 -6.55 19.68 12.26
N PRO A 131 -7.80 20.19 12.23
CA PRO A 131 -8.44 20.64 13.46
C PRO A 131 -8.37 19.47 14.43
N ILE A 132 -7.84 19.72 15.63
CA ILE A 132 -8.06 18.83 16.76
C ILE A 132 -9.57 18.62 16.74
N GLN A 133 -10.04 17.42 16.39
CA GLN A 133 -11.41 17.06 16.71
C GLN A 133 -11.42 17.21 18.22
N ALA A 134 -11.92 18.34 18.69
CA ALA A 134 -12.05 18.59 20.09
C ALA A 134 -12.82 17.38 20.58
N ALA A 135 -12.14 16.52 21.35
CA ALA A 135 -12.83 15.58 22.19
C ALA A 135 -13.91 16.45 22.84
N THR A 136 -15.16 16.19 22.53
CA THR A 136 -16.29 16.76 23.24
C THR A 136 -16.02 16.38 24.68
N VAL A 137 -15.42 17.31 25.41
CA VAL A 137 -15.39 17.32 26.85
C VAL A 137 -16.84 17.52 27.22
N ASP A 138 -17.57 16.41 27.33
CA ASP A 138 -18.91 16.44 27.87
C ASP A 138 -18.80 17.07 29.25
N GLY A 139 -19.38 18.26 29.34
CA GLY A 139 -19.27 19.18 30.46
C GLY A 139 -20.02 18.69 31.68
N PHE A 140 -19.56 17.59 32.29
CA PHE A 140 -19.93 17.26 33.66
C PHE A 140 -18.90 17.83 34.63
N GLY A 141 -18.83 19.16 34.61
CA GLY A 141 -18.41 19.94 35.76
C GLY A 141 -19.50 19.85 36.82
N ARG A 142 -19.43 18.86 37.71
CA ARG A 142 -20.05 18.93 39.03
C ARG A 142 -19.14 18.29 40.07
N VAL A 143 -18.48 19.14 40.85
CA VAL A 143 -18.23 18.87 42.27
C VAL A 143 -19.58 18.94 42.99
N ASN A 144 -19.88 17.94 43.81
CA ASN A 144 -20.89 18.08 44.85
C ASN A 144 -20.27 17.70 46.20
N ALA A 145 -20.60 18.54 47.17
CA ALA A 145 -20.17 18.55 48.56
C ALA A 145 -20.62 17.32 49.36
#